data_AF-A0A8D8JPK0-F1
#
_entry.id   AF-A0A8D8JPK0-F1
#
_cell.length_a   1.000
_cell.length_b   1.000
_cell.length_c   1.000
_cell.angle_alpha   90.00
_cell.angle_beta   90.00
_cell.angle_gamma   90.00
#
_symmetry.space_group_name_H-M   'P 1'
#
loop_
_entity.id
_entity.type
_entity.pdbx_description
1 polymer ?
#
loop_
_entity_poly.entity_id
_entity_poly.type
_entity_poly.pdbx_seq_one_letter_code
_entity_poly.pdbx_strand_id
1 'polypeptide(L)'
;MTYFQRMADIESRFYEIWKEMSLNDSLTPVERSKLAVWDYPVSDKYTKMWQAMQEAGLPNSLDEAVERIRNSTSASGFAFLGDATDIRYKVLTNCDLQMVGEEFSRKPYAIAVQQGSPLKDQFNNAILMLLNKRQLEKLKEQWWKNDDIQSKCEKPDDQSDGISIQNIGGVFIVIFVGIGMACITLVFEFWYYKYRKNIKIVDVMEANDENSRVKNSNLKIPNLKQEFGNLGEIKNDSGQNVLKTRTLNSETNNFKSRF
;
A
#
# COMPACT_ATOMS: atom_id res chain seq x y z
N MET A 1 -14.26 -20.65 -18.97
CA MET A 1 -15.46 -20.23 -18.20
C MET A 1 -16.18 -21.35 -17.42
N THR A 2 -16.15 -22.63 -17.83
CA THR A 2 -16.90 -23.75 -17.18
C THR A 2 -16.68 -23.97 -15.68
N TYR A 3 -15.67 -23.35 -15.06
CA TYR A 3 -15.47 -23.38 -13.60
C TYR A 3 -16.60 -22.67 -12.85
N PHE A 4 -16.92 -21.41 -13.20
CA PHE A 4 -17.91 -20.60 -12.49
C PHE A 4 -19.32 -21.19 -12.64
N GLN A 5 -19.67 -21.64 -13.85
CA GLN A 5 -20.91 -22.38 -14.12
C GLN A 5 -21.08 -23.61 -13.21
N ARG A 6 -20.02 -24.41 -13.02
CA ARG A 6 -20.05 -25.59 -12.13
C ARG A 6 -20.15 -25.20 -10.66
N MET A 7 -19.48 -24.13 -10.22
CA MET A 7 -19.59 -23.66 -8.84
C MET A 7 -20.98 -23.09 -8.53
N ALA A 8 -21.61 -22.39 -9.49
CA ALA A 8 -22.99 -21.94 -9.37
C ALA A 8 -23.99 -23.12 -9.35
N ASP A 9 -23.80 -24.16 -10.17
CA ASP A 9 -24.60 -25.40 -10.12
C ASP A 9 -24.41 -26.18 -8.80
N ILE A 10 -23.24 -26.09 -8.18
CA ILE A 10 -22.98 -26.67 -6.86
C ILE A 10 -23.65 -25.84 -5.74
N GLU A 11 -23.52 -24.51 -5.77
CA GLU A 11 -24.20 -23.62 -4.82
C GLU A 11 -25.73 -23.74 -4.89
N SER A 12 -26.31 -23.83 -6.09
CA SER A 12 -27.77 -23.99 -6.26
C SER A 12 -28.27 -25.36 -5.81
N ARG A 13 -27.52 -26.44 -6.05
CA ARG A 13 -27.81 -27.77 -5.49
C ARG A 13 -27.78 -27.77 -3.96
N PHE A 14 -26.77 -27.16 -3.35
CA PHE A 14 -26.72 -27.06 -1.89
C PHE A 14 -27.87 -26.23 -1.32
N TYR A 15 -28.30 -25.18 -2.02
CA TYR A 15 -29.45 -24.37 -1.63
C TYR A 15 -30.75 -25.18 -1.69
N GLU A 16 -31.01 -25.88 -2.80
CA GLU A 16 -32.21 -26.73 -2.94
C GLU A 16 -32.19 -27.90 -1.94
N ILE A 17 -31.05 -28.54 -1.68
CA ILE A 17 -30.92 -29.60 -0.66
C ILE A 17 -31.21 -29.05 0.76
N TRP A 18 -30.68 -27.89 1.12
CA TRP A 18 -30.98 -27.25 2.42
C TRP A 18 -32.46 -26.87 2.54
N LYS A 19 -33.04 -26.33 1.48
CA LYS A 19 -34.46 -25.95 1.35
C LYS A 19 -35.38 -27.17 1.47
N GLU A 20 -35.04 -28.30 0.86
CA GLU A 20 -35.78 -29.56 1.04
C GLU A 20 -35.67 -30.11 2.47
N MET A 21 -34.49 -30.06 3.10
CA MET A 21 -34.34 -30.53 4.50
C MET A 21 -35.05 -29.64 5.53
N SER A 22 -35.17 -28.34 5.26
CA SER A 22 -35.73 -27.36 6.21
C SER A 22 -37.23 -27.07 6.00
N LEU A 23 -37.71 -27.04 4.75
CA LEU A 23 -39.07 -26.61 4.40
C LEU A 23 -39.97 -27.75 3.88
N ASN A 24 -39.54 -29.02 3.93
CA ASN A 24 -40.41 -30.13 3.52
C ASN A 24 -41.52 -30.41 4.55
N ASP A 25 -42.74 -30.02 4.18
CA ASP A 25 -43.94 -30.19 4.99
C ASP A 25 -44.41 -31.64 5.17
N SER A 26 -43.89 -32.61 4.40
CA SER A 26 -44.27 -34.03 4.52
C SER A 26 -43.60 -34.76 5.69
N LEU A 27 -42.55 -34.19 6.29
CA LEU A 27 -41.84 -34.77 7.44
C LEU A 27 -42.63 -34.64 8.75
N THR A 28 -42.48 -35.57 9.69
CA THR A 28 -43.14 -35.42 11.00
C THR A 28 -42.52 -34.27 11.81
N PRO A 29 -43.25 -33.63 12.75
CA PRO A 29 -42.72 -32.53 13.57
C PRO A 29 -41.46 -32.89 14.39
N VAL A 30 -41.28 -34.17 14.72
CA VAL A 30 -40.13 -34.69 15.49
C VAL A 30 -38.91 -34.97 14.61
N GLU A 31 -39.10 -35.08 13.30
CA GLU A 31 -38.00 -35.17 12.32
C GLU A 31 -37.60 -33.78 11.83
N ARG A 32 -38.58 -32.92 11.51
CA ARG A 32 -38.36 -31.52 11.13
C ARG A 32 -37.56 -30.75 12.17
N SER A 33 -37.88 -30.92 13.46
CA SER A 33 -37.15 -30.27 14.56
C SER A 33 -35.69 -30.73 14.73
N LYS A 34 -35.29 -31.87 14.14
CA LYS A 34 -33.90 -32.36 14.13
C LYS A 34 -33.10 -31.87 12.91
N LEU A 35 -33.78 -31.37 11.88
CA LEU A 35 -33.19 -30.90 10.61
C LEU A 35 -33.28 -29.38 10.42
N ALA A 36 -33.96 -28.67 11.33
CA ALA A 36 -34.16 -27.23 11.27
C ALA A 36 -32.85 -26.43 11.48
N VAL A 37 -32.18 -26.10 10.38
CA VAL A 37 -31.07 -25.14 10.34
C VAL A 37 -31.58 -23.82 9.77
N TRP A 38 -31.76 -22.81 10.62
CA TRP A 38 -32.45 -21.56 10.28
C TRP A 38 -31.72 -20.68 9.25
N ASP A 39 -30.40 -20.66 9.27
CA ASP A 39 -29.56 -19.92 8.33
C ASP A 39 -28.95 -20.86 7.29
N TYR A 40 -28.98 -20.48 6.01
CA TYR A 40 -28.29 -21.23 4.96
C TYR A 40 -26.76 -21.11 5.16
N PRO A 41 -26.03 -22.22 5.42
CA PRO A 41 -24.64 -22.15 5.93
C PRO A 41 -23.58 -21.93 4.84
N VAL A 42 -23.99 -21.69 3.59
CA VAL A 42 -23.09 -21.53 2.43
C VAL A 42 -23.34 -20.17 1.78
N SER A 43 -22.28 -19.45 1.42
CA SER A 43 -22.38 -18.16 0.74
C SER A 43 -22.66 -18.30 -0.76
N ASP A 44 -23.60 -17.54 -1.30
CA ASP A 44 -24.07 -17.53 -2.70
C ASP A 44 -23.14 -16.74 -3.67
N LYS A 45 -21.82 -16.89 -3.48
CA LYS A 45 -20.81 -16.04 -4.14
C LYS A 45 -20.69 -16.37 -5.63
N TYR A 46 -20.48 -17.63 -5.97
CA TYR A 46 -20.28 -18.04 -7.36
C TYR A 46 -21.55 -17.90 -8.19
N THR A 47 -22.72 -18.03 -7.57
CA THR A 47 -24.03 -17.78 -8.19
C THR A 47 -24.15 -16.32 -8.63
N LYS A 48 -23.87 -15.36 -7.73
CA LYS A 48 -23.86 -13.92 -8.06
C LYS A 48 -22.82 -13.56 -9.11
N MET A 49 -21.59 -14.09 -8.98
CA MET A 49 -20.53 -13.88 -9.97
C MET A 49 -20.92 -14.44 -11.35
N TRP A 50 -21.53 -15.63 -11.40
CA TRP A 50 -21.97 -16.26 -12.65
C TRP A 50 -23.15 -15.53 -13.30
N GLN A 51 -24.06 -14.97 -12.52
CA GLN A 51 -25.10 -14.06 -13.04
C GLN A 51 -24.46 -12.82 -13.68
N ALA A 52 -23.58 -12.11 -12.96
CA ALA A 52 -22.91 -10.92 -13.47
C ALA A 52 -22.05 -11.21 -14.72
N MET A 53 -21.41 -12.38 -14.81
CA MET A 53 -20.66 -12.83 -16.00
C MET A 53 -21.55 -13.06 -17.22
N GLN A 54 -22.80 -13.51 -17.03
CA GLN A 54 -23.76 -13.66 -18.13
C GLN A 54 -24.34 -12.31 -18.56
N GLU A 55 -24.70 -11.45 -17.61
CA GLU A 55 -25.20 -10.09 -17.86
C GLU A 55 -24.15 -9.20 -18.57
N ALA A 56 -22.88 -9.34 -18.21
CA ALA A 56 -21.77 -8.62 -18.86
C ALA A 56 -21.43 -9.17 -20.26
N GLY A 57 -21.84 -10.39 -20.60
CA GLY A 57 -21.46 -11.10 -21.83
C GLY A 57 -19.98 -11.55 -21.82
N LEU A 58 -19.76 -12.82 -22.12
CA LEU A 58 -18.43 -13.44 -22.15
C LEU A 58 -17.76 -13.22 -23.53
N PRO A 59 -16.51 -12.73 -23.60
CA PRO A 59 -15.77 -12.68 -24.86
C PRO A 59 -15.38 -14.08 -25.34
N ASN A 60 -15.28 -14.26 -26.66
CA ASN A 60 -14.99 -15.52 -27.32
C ASN A 60 -13.48 -15.74 -27.49
N SER A 61 -12.74 -14.66 -27.77
CA SER A 61 -11.28 -14.65 -27.84
C SER A 61 -10.65 -13.89 -26.67
N LEU A 62 -9.41 -14.25 -26.32
CA LEU A 62 -8.62 -13.50 -25.35
C LEU A 62 -8.21 -12.12 -25.90
N ASP A 63 -8.00 -11.98 -27.22
CA ASP A 63 -7.64 -10.69 -27.82
C ASP A 63 -8.84 -9.73 -27.87
N GLU A 64 -10.05 -10.25 -28.14
CA GLU A 64 -11.33 -9.55 -27.97
C GLU A 64 -11.50 -9.07 -26.52
N ALA A 65 -11.12 -9.90 -25.53
CA ALA A 65 -11.14 -9.49 -24.13
C ALA A 65 -10.16 -8.35 -23.83
N VAL A 66 -8.94 -8.37 -24.38
CA VAL A 66 -7.94 -7.30 -24.20
C VAL A 66 -8.38 -5.99 -24.87
N GLU A 67 -8.96 -6.05 -26.07
CA GLU A 67 -9.56 -4.88 -26.73
C GLU A 67 -10.72 -4.32 -25.91
N ARG A 68 -11.58 -5.18 -25.36
CA ARG A 68 -12.70 -4.77 -24.50
C ARG A 68 -12.24 -4.14 -23.18
N ILE A 69 -11.14 -4.60 -22.58
CA ILE A 69 -10.50 -3.93 -21.43
C ILE A 69 -10.03 -2.53 -21.83
N ARG A 70 -9.23 -2.42 -22.91
CA ARG A 70 -8.69 -1.13 -23.40
C ARG A 70 -9.78 -0.11 -23.76
N ASN A 71 -10.90 -0.57 -24.30
CA ASN A 71 -12.05 0.27 -24.64
C ASN A 71 -12.95 0.60 -23.42
N SER A 72 -12.72 0.02 -22.25
CA SER A 72 -13.54 0.27 -21.05
C SER A 72 -13.01 1.44 -20.22
N THR A 73 -13.73 2.56 -20.24
CA THR A 73 -13.44 3.72 -19.38
C THR A 73 -13.71 3.40 -17.90
N SER A 74 -12.94 3.99 -16.98
CA SER A 74 -12.92 3.68 -15.54
C SER A 74 -14.27 3.76 -14.80
N ALA A 75 -15.28 4.42 -15.36
CA ALA A 75 -16.65 4.46 -14.79
C ALA A 75 -17.46 3.17 -15.07
N SER A 76 -17.03 2.36 -16.04
CA SER A 76 -17.64 1.09 -16.44
C SER A 76 -16.54 0.05 -16.73
N GLY A 77 -15.58 -0.07 -15.82
CA GLY A 77 -14.38 -0.90 -16.02
C GLY A 77 -14.72 -2.38 -16.23
N PHE A 78 -14.19 -2.97 -17.29
CA PHE A 78 -14.37 -4.38 -17.62
C PHE A 78 -13.16 -5.19 -17.12
N ALA A 79 -13.40 -6.23 -16.32
CA ALA A 79 -12.38 -7.16 -15.85
C ALA A 79 -12.53 -8.53 -16.50
N PHE A 80 -11.44 -9.08 -17.02
CA PHE A 80 -11.41 -10.41 -17.63
C PHE A 80 -10.85 -11.46 -16.65
N LEU A 81 -11.43 -12.66 -16.67
CA LEU A 81 -10.97 -13.82 -15.90
C LEU A 81 -10.64 -14.96 -16.87
N GLY A 82 -9.44 -15.52 -16.75
CA GLY A 82 -8.90 -16.55 -17.63
C GLY A 82 -7.79 -17.35 -16.94
N ASP A 83 -7.10 -18.19 -17.68
CA ASP A 83 -6.01 -18.99 -17.12
C ASP A 83 -4.77 -18.12 -16.83
N ALA A 84 -4.15 -18.33 -15.67
CA ALA A 84 -3.17 -17.42 -15.09
C ALA A 84 -1.90 -17.26 -15.95
N THR A 85 -1.50 -18.30 -16.69
CA THR A 85 -0.38 -18.24 -17.64
C THR A 85 -0.62 -17.23 -18.76
N ASP A 86 -1.84 -17.18 -19.26
CA ASP A 86 -2.16 -16.48 -20.50
C ASP A 86 -2.31 -14.98 -20.22
N ILE A 87 -2.93 -14.66 -19.07
CA ILE A 87 -2.96 -13.31 -18.50
C ILE A 87 -1.53 -12.86 -18.16
N ARG A 88 -0.72 -13.70 -17.51
CA ARG A 88 0.68 -13.37 -17.18
C ARG A 88 1.49 -13.04 -18.44
N TYR A 89 1.33 -13.82 -19.51
CA TYR A 89 2.00 -13.56 -20.78
C TYR A 89 1.56 -12.24 -21.41
N LYS A 90 0.26 -11.95 -21.41
CA LYS A 90 -0.29 -10.70 -21.99
C LYS A 90 0.13 -9.45 -21.19
N VAL A 91 0.26 -9.56 -19.87
CA VAL A 91 0.82 -8.51 -18.99
C VAL A 91 2.33 -8.33 -19.21
N LEU A 92 3.09 -9.40 -19.45
CA LEU A 92 4.53 -9.29 -19.76
C LEU A 92 4.83 -8.68 -21.14
N THR A 93 3.84 -8.67 -22.05
CA THR A 93 3.94 -8.17 -23.42
C THR A 93 3.22 -6.84 -23.67
N ASN A 94 2.41 -6.35 -22.72
CA ASN A 94 1.64 -5.11 -22.83
C ASN A 94 1.63 -4.36 -21.50
N CYS A 95 2.20 -3.16 -21.45
CA CYS A 95 2.33 -2.37 -20.23
C CYS A 95 1.01 -1.78 -19.71
N ASP A 96 0.01 -1.62 -20.57
CA ASP A 96 -1.33 -1.13 -20.21
C ASP A 96 -2.20 -2.16 -19.44
N LEU A 97 -1.71 -3.40 -19.26
CA LEU A 97 -2.44 -4.47 -18.58
C LEU A 97 -1.80 -4.79 -17.22
N GLN A 98 -2.61 -4.81 -16.16
CA GLN A 98 -2.19 -5.22 -14.82
C GLN A 98 -2.93 -6.49 -14.37
N MET A 99 -2.20 -7.44 -13.78
CA MET A 99 -2.78 -8.58 -13.07
C MET A 99 -3.17 -8.15 -11.65
N VAL A 100 -4.40 -8.47 -11.23
CA VAL A 100 -4.94 -8.11 -9.91
C VAL A 100 -5.40 -9.36 -9.16
N GLY A 101 -5.00 -9.50 -7.90
CA GLY A 101 -5.33 -10.64 -7.04
C GLY A 101 -4.42 -11.86 -7.20
N GLU A 102 -4.80 -12.97 -6.56
CA GLU A 102 -4.05 -14.23 -6.56
C GLU A 102 -4.72 -15.35 -7.39
N GLU A 103 -3.97 -16.40 -7.70
CA GLU A 103 -4.42 -17.60 -8.40
C GLU A 103 -5.44 -18.43 -7.58
N PHE A 104 -6.73 -18.09 -7.68
CA PHE A 104 -7.82 -18.75 -6.95
C PHE A 104 -8.03 -20.24 -7.28
N SER A 105 -7.51 -20.74 -8.41
CA SER A 105 -7.68 -22.15 -8.83
C SER A 105 -6.45 -22.67 -9.55
N ARG A 106 -5.51 -23.27 -8.78
CA ARG A 106 -4.30 -23.90 -9.34
C ARG A 106 -4.64 -25.22 -10.02
N LYS A 107 -4.44 -25.28 -11.33
CA LYS A 107 -4.66 -26.48 -12.16
C LYS A 107 -3.37 -26.83 -12.90
N PRO A 108 -2.76 -28.00 -12.66
CA PRO A 108 -1.55 -28.39 -13.39
C PRO A 108 -1.89 -28.82 -14.82
N TYR A 109 -1.04 -28.43 -15.78
CA TYR A 109 -1.06 -29.03 -17.11
C TYR A 109 -0.57 -30.48 -17.06
N ALA A 110 -1.18 -31.36 -17.86
CA ALA A 110 -0.85 -32.78 -17.93
C ALA A 110 -0.92 -33.28 -19.38
N ILE A 111 -0.08 -34.26 -19.73
CA ILE A 111 -0.11 -34.92 -21.04
C ILE A 111 -1.18 -36.01 -21.00
N ALA A 112 -2.23 -35.86 -21.79
CA ALA A 112 -3.26 -36.89 -21.96
C ALA A 112 -2.78 -38.01 -22.87
N VAL A 113 -3.05 -39.26 -22.49
CA VAL A 113 -2.80 -40.46 -23.29
C VAL A 113 -4.01 -41.38 -23.25
N GLN A 114 -4.16 -42.25 -24.25
CA GLN A 114 -5.26 -43.22 -24.31
C GLN A 114 -5.23 -44.16 -23.10
N GLN A 115 -6.39 -44.47 -22.54
CA GLN A 115 -6.52 -45.42 -21.44
C GLN A 115 -5.97 -46.80 -21.84
N GLY A 116 -5.23 -47.45 -20.94
CA GLY A 116 -4.53 -48.71 -21.21
C GLY A 116 -3.22 -48.59 -22.01
N SER A 117 -2.85 -47.39 -22.50
CA SER A 117 -1.61 -47.22 -23.26
C SER A 117 -0.35 -47.33 -22.38
N PRO A 118 0.66 -48.14 -22.76
CA PRO A 118 1.92 -48.26 -22.00
C PRO A 118 2.78 -46.99 -22.03
N LEU A 119 2.48 -46.02 -22.91
CA LEU A 119 3.16 -44.73 -22.95
C LEU A 119 2.91 -43.91 -21.67
N LYS A 120 1.81 -44.15 -20.95
CA LYS A 120 1.46 -43.46 -19.70
C LYS A 120 2.59 -43.53 -18.67
N ASP A 121 3.12 -44.73 -18.40
CA ASP A 121 4.18 -44.93 -17.41
C ASP A 121 5.56 -44.47 -17.93
N GLN A 122 5.79 -44.52 -19.25
CA GLN A 122 7.00 -43.99 -19.88
C GLN A 122 7.07 -42.46 -19.75
N PHE A 123 5.98 -41.74 -20.06
CA PHE A 123 5.90 -40.29 -19.89
C PHE A 123 6.03 -39.89 -18.41
N ASN A 124 5.36 -40.58 -17.49
CA ASN A 124 5.49 -40.31 -16.05
C ASN A 124 6.95 -40.40 -15.59
N ASN A 125 7.65 -41.49 -15.95
CA ASN A 125 9.06 -41.68 -15.60
C ASN A 125 9.97 -40.60 -16.24
N ALA A 126 9.71 -40.23 -17.50
CA ALA A 126 10.45 -39.16 -18.18
C ALA A 126 10.23 -37.79 -17.50
N ILE A 127 8.99 -37.44 -17.15
CA ILE A 127 8.66 -36.19 -16.45
C ILE A 127 9.33 -36.13 -15.07
N LEU A 128 9.30 -37.23 -14.30
CA LEU A 128 10.01 -37.33 -13.02
C LEU A 128 11.53 -37.17 -13.19
N MET A 129 12.12 -37.72 -14.25
CA MET A 129 13.53 -37.55 -14.57
C MET A 129 13.88 -36.10 -14.95
N LEU A 130 13.00 -35.39 -15.67
CA LEU A 130 13.15 -33.97 -16.02
C LEU A 130 13.01 -33.05 -14.79
N LEU A 131 12.09 -33.37 -13.87
CA LEU A 131 11.91 -32.70 -12.57
C LEU A 131 13.16 -32.87 -11.69
N ASN A 132 13.60 -34.11 -11.47
CA ASN A 132 14.79 -34.41 -10.65
C ASN A 132 16.07 -33.76 -11.19
N LYS A 133 16.18 -33.58 -12.51
CA LYS A 133 17.30 -32.86 -13.16
C LYS A 133 17.12 -31.33 -13.22
N ARG A 134 16.02 -30.78 -12.66
CA ARG A 134 15.63 -29.36 -12.74
C ARG A 134 15.58 -28.80 -14.18
N GLN A 135 15.35 -29.65 -15.18
CA GLN A 135 15.32 -29.22 -16.58
C GLN A 135 14.05 -28.42 -16.88
N LEU A 136 12.92 -28.76 -16.26
CA LEU A 136 11.68 -27.97 -16.38
C LEU A 136 11.80 -26.59 -15.72
N GLU A 137 12.59 -26.45 -14.64
CA GLU A 137 12.88 -25.16 -14.02
C GLU A 137 13.72 -24.27 -14.94
N LYS A 138 14.77 -24.83 -15.57
CA LYS A 138 15.60 -24.13 -16.55
C LYS A 138 14.81 -23.72 -17.79
N LEU A 139 13.94 -24.58 -18.29
CA LEU A 139 13.04 -24.24 -19.41
C LEU A 139 12.04 -23.14 -19.01
N LYS A 140 11.46 -23.21 -17.81
CA LYS A 140 10.61 -22.13 -17.29
C LYS A 140 11.39 -20.82 -17.17
N GLU A 141 12.62 -20.85 -16.67
CA GLU A 141 13.47 -19.67 -16.57
C GLU A 141 13.75 -19.07 -17.95
N GLN A 142 14.15 -19.88 -18.93
CA GLN A 142 14.37 -19.45 -20.31
C GLN A 142 13.10 -18.84 -20.96
N TRP A 143 11.95 -19.49 -20.86
CA TRP A 143 10.72 -19.01 -21.49
C TRP A 143 10.07 -17.80 -20.80
N TRP A 144 10.37 -17.54 -19.51
CA TRP A 144 9.74 -16.47 -18.72
C TRP A 144 10.70 -15.37 -18.22
N LYS A 145 12.01 -15.46 -18.48
CA LYS A 145 12.99 -14.38 -18.20
C LYS A 145 13.73 -13.85 -19.44
N ASN A 146 13.43 -14.33 -20.65
CA ASN A 146 14.05 -13.78 -21.85
C ASN A 146 13.54 -12.34 -22.11
N ASP A 147 14.45 -11.36 -22.03
CA ASP A 147 14.17 -9.93 -22.22
C ASP A 147 13.52 -9.56 -23.58
N ASP A 148 13.60 -10.46 -24.56
CA ASP A 148 13.03 -10.31 -25.92
C ASP A 148 11.49 -10.41 -25.94
N ILE A 149 10.89 -11.08 -24.96
CA ILE A 149 9.42 -11.21 -24.80
C ILE A 149 8.89 -10.17 -23.82
N GLN A 150 9.70 -9.77 -22.83
CA GLN A 150 9.29 -8.77 -21.85
C GLN A 150 9.32 -7.38 -22.51
N SER A 151 8.13 -6.83 -22.79
CA SER A 151 8.03 -5.42 -23.19
C SER A 151 8.69 -4.55 -22.12
N LYS A 152 9.54 -3.60 -22.52
CA LYS A 152 10.26 -2.69 -21.62
C LYS A 152 9.32 -1.65 -21.01
N CYS A 153 8.40 -2.14 -20.18
CA CYS A 153 7.56 -1.32 -19.35
C CYS A 153 8.46 -0.62 -18.34
N GLU A 154 8.47 0.72 -18.41
CA GLU A 154 8.76 1.54 -17.26
C GLU A 154 7.79 1.08 -16.16
N LYS A 155 8.33 0.51 -15.08
CA LYS A 155 7.47 0.02 -13.99
C LYS A 155 6.72 1.24 -13.44
N PRO A 156 5.40 1.17 -13.22
CA PRO A 156 4.72 2.22 -12.47
C PRO A 156 5.41 2.29 -11.10
N ASP A 157 5.95 3.46 -10.73
CA ASP A 157 6.91 3.61 -9.64
C ASP A 157 6.47 2.86 -8.37
N ASP A 158 7.05 1.68 -8.14
CA ASP A 158 6.77 0.86 -6.96
C ASP A 158 7.14 1.72 -5.75
N GLN A 159 6.18 2.02 -4.87
CA GLN A 159 6.31 3.07 -3.83
C GLN A 159 7.36 2.77 -2.74
N SER A 160 8.11 1.68 -2.91
CA SER A 160 9.33 1.29 -2.19
C SER A 160 10.64 1.83 -2.79
N ASP A 161 10.66 2.25 -4.06
CA ASP A 161 11.85 2.87 -4.65
C ASP A 161 12.05 4.27 -4.04
N GLY A 162 13.18 4.42 -3.33
CA GLY A 162 13.31 5.41 -2.26
C GLY A 162 13.36 6.87 -2.73
N ILE A 163 12.57 7.73 -2.05
CA ILE A 163 12.53 9.21 -2.14
C ILE A 163 12.99 9.77 -3.50
N SER A 164 12.17 9.56 -4.53
CA SER A 164 12.42 10.13 -5.86
C SER A 164 12.57 11.66 -5.83
N ILE A 165 13.37 12.20 -6.75
CA ILE A 165 13.74 13.62 -6.82
C ILE A 165 12.51 14.53 -7.00
N GLN A 166 11.46 14.06 -7.69
CA GLN A 166 10.16 14.72 -7.79
C GLN A 166 9.55 15.02 -6.41
N ASN A 167 9.57 14.05 -5.48
CA ASN A 167 8.88 14.17 -4.19
C ASN A 167 9.61 15.13 -3.23
N ILE A 168 10.95 15.20 -3.30
CA ILE A 168 11.74 16.14 -2.48
C ILE A 168 11.92 17.51 -3.16
N GLY A 169 11.56 17.66 -4.44
CA GLY A 169 11.63 18.91 -5.20
C GLY A 169 10.94 20.11 -4.52
N GLY A 170 9.84 19.87 -3.79
CA GLY A 170 9.16 20.91 -3.02
C GLY A 170 10.03 21.59 -1.96
N VAL A 171 10.96 20.86 -1.34
CA VAL A 171 11.89 21.41 -0.33
C VAL A 171 12.88 22.39 -0.99
N PHE A 172 13.40 22.04 -2.16
CA PHE A 172 14.30 22.91 -2.92
C PHE A 172 13.61 24.21 -3.37
N ILE A 173 12.35 24.13 -3.80
CA ILE A 173 11.56 25.32 -4.16
C ILE A 173 11.41 26.28 -2.97
N VAL A 174 11.09 25.77 -1.78
CA VAL A 174 10.98 26.58 -0.55
C VAL A 174 12.31 27.25 -0.20
N ILE A 175 13.44 26.54 -0.35
CA ILE A 175 14.78 27.10 -0.13
C ILE A 175 15.07 28.25 -1.09
N PHE A 176 14.81 28.09 -2.40
CA PHE A 176 15.03 29.15 -3.38
C PHE A 176 14.14 30.39 -3.13
N VAL A 177 12.87 30.19 -2.75
CA VAL A 177 11.97 31.30 -2.38
C VAL A 177 12.45 32.02 -1.11
N GLY A 178 12.93 31.29 -0.11
CA GLY A 178 13.50 31.85 1.12
C GLY A 178 14.74 32.72 0.85
N ILE A 179 15.66 32.23 0.01
CA ILE A 179 16.84 32.99 -0.45
C ILE A 179 16.39 34.25 -1.22
N GLY A 180 15.43 34.11 -2.13
CA GLY A 180 14.89 35.24 -2.90
C GLY A 180 14.31 36.34 -2.00
N MET A 181 13.49 35.98 -1.01
CA MET A 181 12.95 36.96 -0.06
C MET A 181 14.03 37.60 0.82
N ALA A 182 15.05 36.86 1.25
CA ALA A 182 16.17 37.41 2.01
C ALA A 182 17.01 38.43 1.19
N CYS A 183 17.19 38.19 -0.11
CA CYS A 183 17.81 39.17 -1.01
C CYS A 183 16.92 40.41 -1.20
N ILE A 184 15.60 40.25 -1.33
CA ILE A 184 14.65 41.36 -1.49
C ILE A 184 14.59 42.25 -0.24
N THR A 185 14.55 41.68 0.97
CA THR A 185 14.55 42.47 2.20
C THR A 185 15.85 43.25 2.38
N LEU A 186 17.01 42.65 2.10
CA LEU A 186 18.31 43.33 2.14
C LEU A 186 18.35 44.52 1.16
N VAL A 187 17.88 44.34 -0.08
CA VAL A 187 17.78 45.43 -1.06
C VAL A 187 16.82 46.53 -0.60
N PHE A 188 15.69 46.17 0.03
CA PHE A 188 14.73 47.14 0.56
C PHE A 188 15.30 47.93 1.75
N GLU A 189 15.98 47.27 2.69
CA GLU A 189 16.67 47.95 3.81
C GLU A 189 17.80 48.86 3.30
N PHE A 190 18.61 48.42 2.34
CA PHE A 190 19.65 49.24 1.75
C PHE A 190 19.08 50.47 1.03
N TRP A 191 17.99 50.31 0.28
CA TRP A 191 17.31 51.44 -0.36
C TRP A 191 16.71 52.39 0.68
N TYR A 192 16.01 51.87 1.69
CA TYR A 192 15.43 52.65 2.78
C TYR A 192 16.50 53.45 3.54
N TYR A 193 17.60 52.82 3.94
CA TYR A 193 18.73 53.47 4.62
C TYR A 193 19.40 54.54 3.74
N LYS A 194 19.55 54.27 2.44
CA LYS A 194 20.13 55.21 1.47
C LYS A 194 19.23 56.41 1.18
N TYR A 195 17.91 56.23 1.12
CA TYR A 195 16.94 57.31 0.91
C TYR A 195 16.65 58.11 2.19
N ARG A 196 16.78 57.49 3.38
CA ARG A 196 16.45 58.11 4.69
C ARG A 196 17.66 58.75 5.40
N LYS A 197 18.68 59.19 4.65
CA LYS A 197 19.76 60.01 5.21
C LYS A 197 19.28 61.43 5.53
N ASN A 198 18.76 61.64 6.73
CA ASN A 198 18.72 62.95 7.41
C ASN A 198 18.54 62.83 8.94
N ILE A 199 19.39 62.03 9.59
CA ILE A 199 19.74 62.22 11.01
C ILE A 199 21.26 62.37 11.08
N LYS A 200 21.73 63.34 11.88
CA LYS A 200 23.14 63.77 11.90
C LYS A 200 24.01 62.75 12.63
N ILE A 201 25.23 62.55 12.10
CA ILE A 201 26.33 61.98 12.87
C ILE A 201 26.70 63.01 13.95
N VAL A 202 26.88 62.56 15.19
CA VAL A 202 27.58 63.30 16.23
C VAL A 202 28.83 62.48 16.53
N ASP A 203 29.95 62.90 15.97
CA ASP A 203 31.24 62.34 16.33
C ASP A 203 31.57 62.75 17.76
N VAL A 204 31.84 61.77 18.63
CA VAL A 204 32.44 62.01 19.94
C VAL A 204 33.90 61.60 19.84
N MET A 205 34.78 62.56 20.10
CA MET A 205 36.22 62.38 19.92
C MET A 205 36.84 61.48 21.00
N GLU A 206 37.99 60.93 20.62
CA GLU A 206 38.90 60.11 21.40
C GLU A 206 39.23 60.66 22.81
N ALA A 207 39.39 59.75 23.78
CA ALA A 207 39.94 60.03 25.10
C ALA A 207 40.91 58.88 25.49
N ASN A 208 42.09 59.23 25.98
CA ASN A 208 43.22 58.31 26.17
C ASN A 208 43.00 57.23 27.24
N ASP A 209 43.71 56.11 27.06
CA ASP A 209 44.13 55.22 28.14
C ASP A 209 45.32 55.85 28.89
N GLU A 210 45.23 55.98 30.22
CA GLU A 210 46.40 56.20 31.07
C GLU A 210 46.26 55.45 32.41
N ASN A 211 47.20 54.53 32.64
CA ASN A 211 47.18 53.57 33.74
C ASN A 211 47.79 54.16 35.03
N SER A 212 47.03 54.21 36.15
CA SER A 212 47.63 54.39 37.49
C SER A 212 46.84 53.85 38.69
N ARG A 213 47.37 52.75 39.26
CA ARG A 213 47.63 52.51 40.69
C ARG A 213 46.53 52.82 41.75
N VAL A 214 45.84 51.77 42.16
CA VAL A 214 45.77 51.25 43.57
C VAL A 214 45.90 52.26 44.73
N LYS A 215 44.80 52.49 45.48
CA LYS A 215 44.69 52.11 46.92
C LYS A 215 43.29 52.22 47.53
N ASN A 216 43.07 51.49 48.64
CA ASN A 216 41.82 51.43 49.42
C ASN A 216 41.66 52.60 50.41
N SER A 217 40.41 52.98 50.70
CA SER A 217 39.92 53.13 52.10
C SER A 217 38.39 53.34 52.21
N ASN A 218 37.73 52.56 53.09
CA ASN A 218 36.76 52.95 54.16
C ASN A 218 35.89 54.22 53.96
N LEU A 219 34.58 54.29 54.29
CA LEU A 219 33.64 53.48 55.10
C LEU A 219 32.18 53.93 54.70
N LYS A 220 31.00 53.58 55.26
CA LYS A 220 30.49 52.85 56.45
C LYS A 220 29.05 52.36 56.17
N ILE A 221 28.47 51.51 57.03
CA ILE A 221 27.11 50.93 56.93
C ILE A 221 26.19 51.48 58.04
N PRO A 222 24.90 51.73 57.75
CA PRO A 222 23.77 50.99 58.37
C PRO A 222 22.85 50.39 57.27
N ASN A 223 22.33 49.16 57.35
CA ASN A 223 21.46 48.52 58.35
C ASN A 223 20.09 49.20 58.54
N LEU A 224 18.94 48.49 58.66
CA LEU A 224 18.60 47.08 58.41
C LEU A 224 17.06 46.93 58.49
N LYS A 225 16.42 46.18 57.58
CA LYS A 225 15.23 45.36 57.90
C LYS A 225 14.99 44.24 56.87
N GLN A 226 14.19 43.25 57.26
CA GLN A 226 14.43 41.84 56.91
C GLN A 226 13.18 40.98 57.15
N GLU A 227 12.80 40.16 56.15
CA GLU A 227 12.24 38.79 56.23
C GLU A 227 12.74 38.07 54.94
N PHE A 228 13.26 36.84 54.92
CA PHE A 228 12.72 35.52 55.32
C PHE A 228 11.44 35.15 54.52
N GLY A 229 11.32 34.01 53.82
CA GLY A 229 12.25 32.92 53.47
C GLY A 229 11.95 32.38 52.05
N ASN A 230 12.34 31.17 51.62
CA ASN A 230 12.95 30.06 52.35
C ASN A 230 13.85 29.19 51.42
N LEU A 231 14.48 28.13 51.95
CA LEU A 231 15.62 27.42 51.36
C LEU A 231 15.29 26.07 50.67
N GLY A 232 16.12 25.65 49.71
CA GLY A 232 16.31 24.23 49.32
C GLY A 232 15.34 23.66 48.26
N GLU A 233 15.63 22.54 47.61
CA GLU A 233 16.86 21.71 47.62
C GLU A 233 16.98 20.95 46.27
N ILE A 234 18.21 20.68 45.80
CA ILE A 234 18.46 19.86 44.60
C ILE A 234 18.69 18.41 45.03
N LYS A 235 17.99 17.46 44.42
CA LYS A 235 18.24 16.03 44.62
C LYS A 235 18.28 15.27 43.30
N ASN A 236 19.46 14.78 42.94
CA ASN A 236 19.62 13.72 41.96
C ASN A 236 19.32 12.38 42.63
N ASP A 237 18.63 11.48 41.93
CA ASP A 237 18.85 10.04 42.10
C ASP A 237 18.54 9.29 40.79
N SER A 238 18.74 7.98 40.83
CA SER A 238 19.09 7.11 39.72
C SER A 238 17.86 6.56 39.00
N GLY A 239 17.97 6.35 37.68
CA GLY A 239 16.83 6.03 36.82
C GLY A 239 16.33 4.57 36.89
N GLN A 240 15.21 4.33 36.22
CA GLN A 240 14.76 2.99 35.81
C GLN A 240 13.95 3.05 34.51
N ASN A 241 14.04 2.00 33.69
CA ASN A 241 13.34 1.88 32.41
C ASN A 241 11.91 1.39 32.61
N VAL A 242 10.89 2.13 32.15
CA VAL A 242 9.51 1.61 31.99
C VAL A 242 8.88 2.18 30.72
N LEU A 243 8.42 1.30 29.83
CA LEU A 243 7.55 1.63 28.70
C LEU A 243 6.13 1.90 29.20
N LYS A 244 5.46 2.95 28.68
CA LYS A 244 4.00 2.99 28.73
C LYS A 244 3.37 3.68 27.52
N THR A 245 2.44 2.97 26.89
CA THR A 245 1.62 3.43 25.77
C THR A 245 0.58 4.45 26.21
N ARG A 246 0.17 5.34 25.30
CA ARG A 246 -1.10 6.07 25.38
C ARG A 246 -1.95 5.70 24.17
N THR A 247 -3.07 5.05 24.43
CA THR A 247 -4.10 4.66 23.45
C THR A 247 -5.13 5.76 23.24
N LEU A 248 -6.04 5.55 22.27
CA LEU A 248 -7.21 6.36 21.92
C LEU A 248 -6.86 7.66 21.14
N ASN A 249 -7.42 7.94 19.95
CA ASN A 249 -8.63 7.40 19.29
C ASN A 249 -8.36 6.87 17.87
N SER A 250 -9.17 5.89 17.44
CA SER A 250 -9.36 5.53 16.02
C SER A 250 -10.85 5.57 15.70
N GLU A 251 -11.31 6.59 14.97
CA GLU A 251 -12.68 6.61 14.46
C GLU A 251 -12.79 5.70 13.23
N THR A 252 -13.48 4.57 13.40
CA THR A 252 -13.71 3.59 12.35
C THR A 252 -14.82 4.04 11.40
N ASN A 253 -14.48 4.87 10.41
CA ASN A 253 -15.41 5.19 9.32
C ASN A 253 -15.56 3.98 8.38
N ASN A 254 -16.71 3.32 8.47
CA ASN A 254 -17.04 2.11 7.72
C ASN A 254 -17.09 2.36 6.20
N PHE A 255 -16.13 1.83 5.44
CA PHE A 255 -16.28 1.74 3.98
C PHE A 255 -17.02 0.47 3.60
N LYS A 256 -18.25 0.63 3.10
CA LYS A 256 -19.20 -0.44 2.82
C LYS A 256 -18.93 -1.05 1.43
N SER A 257 -18.16 -2.13 1.37
CA SER A 257 -17.95 -2.89 0.13
C SER A 257 -19.27 -3.45 -0.40
N ARG A 258 -19.65 -3.04 -1.61
CA ARG A 258 -20.85 -3.52 -2.32
C ARG A 258 -20.53 -3.85 -3.79
N PHE A 259 -19.74 -4.89 -3.97
CA PHE A 259 -19.61 -5.72 -5.16
C PHE A 259 -19.26 -7.14 -4.71
#